data_AF-A0A182T1U1-F1
#
_entry.id   AF-A0A182T1U1-F1
#
_cell.length_a   1.000
_cell.length_b   1.000
_cell.length_c   1.000
_cell.angle_alpha   90.00
_cell.angle_beta   90.00
_cell.angle_gamma   90.00
#
_symmetry.space_group_name_H-M   'P 1'
#
loop_
_entity.id
_entity.type
_entity.pdbx_description
1 polymer ?
#
loop_
_entity_poly.entity_id
_entity_poly.type
_entity_poly.pdbx_seq_one_letter_code
_entity_poly.pdbx_strand_id
1 'polypeptide(L)' 'MQRINQIIRDRSNATAVTFMYLPTPPATPSVDYKEKCHHYLDLLTELTFDLPPTILVHGIDAVTSTTLCIKV' A
#
# COMPACT_ATOMS: atom_id res chain seq x y z
N MET A 1 -10.57 -6.43 2.78
CA MET A 1 -9.99 -5.35 1.95
C MET A 1 -10.55 -5.28 0.52
N GLN A 2 -11.29 -6.30 0.06
CA GLN A 2 -11.82 -6.43 -1.32
C GLN A 2 -12.49 -5.20 -1.94
N ARG A 3 -13.35 -4.47 -1.21
CA ARG A 3 -14.06 -3.31 -1.78
C ARG A 3 -13.11 -2.17 -2.18
N ILE A 4 -12.02 -1.99 -1.43
CA ILE A 4 -11.01 -0.96 -1.72
C ILE A 4 -10.21 -1.37 -2.96
N ASN A 5 -9.79 -2.64 -3.03
CA ASN A 5 -9.11 -3.21 -4.19
C ASN A 5 -9.91 -3.02 -5.49
N GLN A 6 -11.21 -3.32 -5.47
CA GLN A 6 -12.09 -3.13 -6.64
C GLN A 6 -12.12 -1.68 -7.11
N ILE A 7 -12.29 -0.73 -6.19
CA ILE A 7 -12.32 0.71 -6.53
C ILE A 7 -10.99 1.15 -7.15
N ILE A 8 -9.86 0.68 -6.62
CA ILE A 8 -8.54 1.01 -7.17
C ILE A 8 -8.45 0.47 -8.59
N ARG A 9 -8.77 -0.81 -8.80
CA ARG A 9 -8.71 -1.47 -10.12
C ARG A 9 -9.56 -0.75 -11.18
N ASP A 10 -10.81 -0.44 -10.84
CA ASP A 10 -11.73 0.24 -11.75
C ASP A 10 -11.22 1.61 -12.19
N ARG A 11 -10.44 2.28 -11.34
CA ARG A 11 -9.91 3.63 -11.60
C ARG A 11 -8.48 3.64 -12.13
N SER A 12 -7.72 2.55 -11.97
CA SER A 12 -6.29 2.49 -12.31
C SER A 12 -5.95 1.58 -13.49
N ASN A 13 -6.93 0.96 -14.15
CA ASN A 13 -6.73 0.01 -15.27
C ASN A 13 -5.85 0.57 -16.42
N ALA A 14 -5.85 1.89 -16.65
CA ALA A 14 -5.03 2.52 -17.69
C ALA A 14 -3.70 3.12 -17.17
N THR A 15 -3.28 2.81 -15.94
CA THR A 15 -2.06 3.36 -15.34
C THR A 15 -0.87 2.42 -15.55
N ALA A 16 0.31 2.98 -15.86
CA ALA A 16 1.54 2.19 -15.96
C ALA A 16 2.04 1.71 -14.58
N VAL A 17 1.77 2.49 -13.53
CA VAL A 17 2.13 2.18 -12.14
C VAL A 17 1.19 2.88 -11.17
N THR A 18 0.85 2.22 -10.07
CA THR A 18 0.07 2.77 -8.96
C THR A 18 0.96 2.91 -7.72
N PHE A 19 0.98 4.09 -7.11
CA PHE A 19 1.63 4.32 -5.82
C PHE A 19 0.59 4.37 -4.72
N MET A 20 0.77 3.58 -3.67
CA MET A 20 -0.10 3.58 -2.49
C MET A 20 0.71 3.64 -1.21
N TYR A 21 0.10 4.15 -0.15
CA TYR A 21 0.72 4.15 1.17
C TYR A 21 0.86 2.70 1.69
N LEU A 22 2.04 2.36 2.21
CA LEU A 22 2.29 1.12 2.95
C LEU A 22 1.85 1.34 4.41
N PRO A 23 0.83 0.61 4.91
CA PRO A 23 0.42 0.71 6.31
C PRO A 23 1.56 0.42 7.27
N THR A 24 1.48 0.98 8.48
CA THR A 24 2.51 0.74 9.50
C THR A 24 2.51 -0.75 9.90
N PRO A 25 3.67 -1.42 9.94
CA PRO A 25 3.74 -2.81 10.36
C PRO A 25 3.37 -2.98 11.85
N PRO A 26 3.01 -4.20 12.29
CA PRO A 26 2.81 -4.49 13.70
C PRO A 26 4.04 -4.12 14.56
N ALA A 27 3.82 -3.54 15.74
CA ALA A 27 4.91 -3.14 16.63
C ALA A 27 5.63 -4.34 17.28
N THR A 28 6.95 -4.26 17.40
CA THR A 28 7.80 -5.21 18.13
C THR A 28 8.12 -4.70 19.55
N PRO A 29 8.29 -5.60 20.54
CA PRO A 29 7.84 -6.99 20.61
C PRO A 29 6.41 -7.09 21.17
N SER A 30 5.61 -8.04 20.66
CA SER A 30 4.32 -8.43 21.25
C SER A 30 4.19 -9.95 21.28
N VAL A 31 3.39 -10.49 22.19
CA VAL A 31 3.21 -11.95 22.38
C VAL A 31 2.82 -12.65 21.07
N ASP A 32 1.95 -12.02 20.29
CA ASP A 32 1.42 -12.58 19.03
C ASP A 32 2.07 -11.95 17.79
N TYR A 33 3.30 -11.41 17.90
CA TYR A 33 3.95 -10.67 16.82
C TYR A 33 3.97 -11.45 15.50
N LYS A 34 4.27 -12.75 15.55
CA LYS A 34 4.33 -13.61 14.36
C LYS A 34 2.97 -13.74 13.68
N GLU A 35 1.88 -13.90 14.43
CA GLU A 35 0.53 -14.02 13.87
C GLU A 35 0.08 -12.69 13.27
N LYS A 36 0.34 -11.58 13.95
CA LYS A 36 0.05 -10.23 13.45
C LYS A 36 0.81 -9.93 12.16
N CYS A 37 2.07 -10.38 12.04
CA CYS A 37 2.84 -10.24 10.81
C CYS A 37 2.24 -11.04 9.65
N HIS A 38 1.78 -12.28 9.88
CA HIS A 38 1.10 -13.04 8.83
C HIS A 38 -0.20 -12.36 8.40
N HIS A 39 -1.04 -11.99 9.38
CA HIS A 39 -2.30 -11.30 9.09
C HIS A 39 -2.07 -9.97 8.33
N TYR A 40 -1.03 -9.22 8.68
CA TYR A 40 -0.63 -8.02 7.97
C TYR A 40 -0.29 -8.30 6.50
N LEU A 41 0.49 -9.34 6.22
CA LEU A 41 0.83 -9.74 4.85
C LEU A 41 -0.40 -10.24 4.07
N ASP A 42 -1.33 -10.94 4.71
CA ASP A 42 -2.58 -11.38 4.09
C ASP A 42 -3.42 -10.17 3.66
N LEU A 43 -3.53 -9.14 4.50
CA LEU A 43 -4.24 -7.91 4.18
C LEU A 43 -3.58 -7.14 3.03
N LEU A 44 -2.25 -7.07 2.99
CA LEU A 44 -1.53 -6.46 1.87
C LEU A 44 -1.78 -7.24 0.58
N THR A 45 -1.75 -8.57 0.65
CA THR A 45 -2.00 -9.45 -0.50
C THR A 45 -3.41 -9.26 -1.04
N GLU A 46 -4.42 -9.21 -0.16
CA GLU A 46 -5.81 -8.97 -0.54
C GLU A 46 -5.99 -7.56 -1.15
N LEU A 47 -5.30 -6.55 -0.60
CA LEU A 47 -5.35 -5.19 -1.11
C LEU A 47 -4.71 -5.06 -2.49
N THR A 48 -3.61 -5.76 -2.77
CA THR A 48 -2.87 -5.65 -4.04
C THR A 48 -3.26 -6.71 -5.07
N PHE A 49 -4.22 -7.58 -4.76
CA PHE A 49 -4.63 -8.66 -5.63
C PHE A 49 -5.14 -8.14 -6.97
N ASP A 50 -4.53 -8.58 -8.07
CA ASP A 50 -4.95 -8.26 -9.44
C ASP A 50 -5.11 -6.73 -9.65
N LEU A 51 -4.16 -5.98 -9.08
CA LEU A 51 -3.93 -4.58 -9.41
C LEU A 51 -2.83 -4.47 -10.49
N PRO A 52 -2.82 -3.37 -11.27
CA PRO A 52 -1.67 -3.01 -12.10
C PRO A 52 -0.40 -2.87 -11.24
N PRO A 53 0.80 -2.78 -11.85
CA PRO A 53 2.06 -2.67 -11.11
C PRO A 53 1.97 -1.65 -9.97
N THR A 54 2.14 -2.12 -8.73
CA THR A 54 1.85 -1.35 -7.53
C THR A 54 3.08 -1.24 -6.65
N ILE A 55 3.40 -0.02 -6.22
CA ILE A 55 4.47 0.27 -5.26
C ILE A 55 3.81 0.77 -3.96
N LEU A 56 4.04 0.04 -2.86
CA LEU A 56 3.63 0.45 -1.52
C LEU A 56 4.75 1.27 -0.88
N VAL A 57 4.44 2.48 -0.41
CA VAL A 57 5.41 3.47 0.08
C VAL A 57 5.10 3.86 1.51
N HIS A 58 6.08 3.74 2.41
CA HIS A 58 6.01 4.29 3.76
C HIS A 58 7.02 5.45 3.87
N GLY A 59 6.53 6.65 4.18
CA GLY A 59 7.39 7.80 4.48
C GLY A 59 7.87 7.75 5.93
N ILE A 60 9.08 8.25 6.18
CA ILE A 60 9.60 8.43 7.55
C ILE A 60 8.91 9.64 8.22
N ASP A 61 8.48 10.62 7.41
CA ASP A 61 7.70 11.80 7.80
C ASP A 61 6.60 12.09 6.76
N ALA A 62 5.56 12.84 7.16
CA ALA A 62 4.53 13.31 6.23
C ALA A 62 5.18 14.17 5.15
N VAL A 63 5.22 13.66 3.92
CA VAL A 63 5.77 14.40 2.79
C VAL A 63 4.77 15.48 2.38
N THR A 64 4.88 16.68 2.97
CA THR A 64 4.30 17.90 2.40
C THR A 64 5.12 18.34 1.20
N SER A 65 5.14 17.54 0.12
CA SER A 65 5.75 17.98 -1.14
C SER A 65 4.66 18.62 -2.00
N THR A 66 4.55 19.95 -1.92
CA THR A 66 3.80 20.77 -2.90
C THR A 66 4.61 20.99 -4.19
N THR A 67 5.56 20.11 -4.51
CA THR A 67 6.53 20.41 -5.57
C THR A 67 6.01 19.89 -6.91
N LEU A 68 5.35 20.80 -7.62
CA LEU A 68 4.95 20.82 -9.04
C LEU A 68 6.11 20.55 -10.03
N CYS A 69 7.14 19.79 -9.68
CA CYS A 69 8.32 19.63 -10.53
C CYS A 69 8.89 18.21 -10.45
N ILE A 70 8.10 17.22 -10.84
CA ILE A 70 8.67 16.04 -11.48
C ILE A 70 8.61 16.31 -12.98
N LYS A 71 9.72 16.84 -13.52
CA LYS A 71 9.96 16.89 -14.97
C LYS A 71 10.59 15.54 -15.32
N VAL A 72 9.78 14.66 -15.91
CA VAL A 72 10.28 13.50 -16.67
C VAL A 72 10.72 14.00 -18.03
#